data_AF-A0A6C0LNR2-F1
#
_entry.id   AF-A0A6C0LNR2-F1
#
_cell.length_a   1.000
_cell.length_b   1.000
_cell.length_c   1.000
_cell.angle_alpha   90.00
_cell.angle_beta   90.00
_cell.angle_gamma   90.00
#
_symmetry.space_group_name_H-M   'P 1'
#
loop_
_entity.id
_entity.type
_entity.pdbx_description
1 polymer ?
#
loop_
_entity_poly.entity_id
_entity_poly.type
_entity_poly.pdbx_seq_one_letter_code
_entity_poly.pdbx_strand_id
1 'polypeptide(L)'
;MVVYRRWQPLDNKSTIDTGVYIDKWDSGDKMIERWPDGTEFHWLLVHMEVLENGIVEEILEPLEQWDTPKGVVWTERIPLLKGIFTNYEIPGWRIVQEMPPTATATNRPRKHHKSK
;
A
#
# COMPACT_ATOMS: atom_id res chain seq x y z
N MET A 1 4.06 -4.31 9.64
CA MET A 1 4.19 -5.12 8.40
C MET A 1 4.40 -4.16 7.26
N VAL A 2 5.63 -4.03 6.76
CA VAL A 2 5.93 -3.19 5.58
C VAL A 2 5.18 -3.74 4.36
N VAL A 3 4.79 -2.88 3.45
CA VAL A 3 4.10 -3.23 2.21
C VAL A 3 4.83 -2.58 1.03
N TYR A 4 5.04 -3.34 -0.04
CA TYR A 4 5.60 -2.86 -1.29
C TYR A 4 4.50 -2.74 -2.32
N ARG A 5 4.40 -1.59 -2.98
CA ARG A 5 3.43 -1.38 -4.06
C ARG A 5 4.15 -1.06 -5.35
N ARG A 6 3.66 -1.65 -6.44
CA ARG A 6 4.06 -1.31 -7.79
C ARG A 6 2.85 -0.89 -8.60
N TRP A 7 2.88 0.34 -9.09
CA TRP A 7 1.88 0.93 -9.97
C TRP A 7 2.32 0.71 -11.42
N GLN A 8 1.56 -0.09 -12.15
CA GLN A 8 1.83 -0.45 -13.53
C GLN A 8 0.79 0.20 -14.44
N PRO A 9 1.20 0.90 -15.51
CA PRO A 9 0.26 1.44 -16.48
C PRO A 9 -0.64 0.34 -17.06
N LEU A 10 -1.94 0.61 -17.19
CA LEU A 10 -2.86 -0.27 -17.91
C LEU A 10 -2.93 0.17 -19.38
N ASP A 11 -2.58 -0.73 -20.30
CA ASP A 11 -2.68 -0.50 -21.75
C ASP A 11 -4.13 -0.35 -22.24
N ASN A 12 -5.09 -0.82 -21.45
CA ASN A 12 -6.50 -0.77 -21.80
C ASN A 12 -7.19 0.41 -21.10
N LYS A 13 -7.85 1.22 -21.93
CA LYS A 13 -8.99 2.07 -21.55
C LYS A 13 -10.14 1.17 -21.09
N SER A 14 -9.98 0.45 -20.00
CA SER A 14 -11.05 -0.32 -19.38
C SER A 14 -12.19 0.64 -19.06
N THR A 15 -13.36 0.30 -19.57
CA THR A 15 -14.65 0.92 -19.21
C THR A 15 -14.70 1.05 -17.69
N ILE A 16 -14.73 2.30 -17.21
CA ILE A 16 -14.83 2.61 -15.78
C ILE A 16 -16.12 1.99 -15.29
N ASP A 17 -16.03 0.92 -14.50
CA ASP A 17 -17.19 0.34 -13.84
C ASP A 17 -17.57 1.31 -12.72
N THR A 18 -18.65 2.06 -12.94
CA THR A 18 -19.10 3.07 -11.99
C THR A 18 -19.82 2.38 -10.85
N GLY A 19 -19.23 2.33 -9.66
CA GLY A 19 -19.97 1.89 -8.47
C GLY A 19 -19.15 1.60 -7.21
N VAL A 20 -17.84 1.36 -7.33
CA VAL A 20 -16.97 1.00 -6.21
C VAL A 20 -15.81 1.97 -6.14
N TYR A 21 -15.51 2.51 -4.97
CA TYR A 21 -14.52 3.57 -4.81
C TYR A 21 -13.61 3.34 -3.61
N ILE A 22 -12.35 3.76 -3.72
CA ILE A 22 -11.47 4.00 -2.57
C ILE A 22 -11.49 5.49 -2.27
N ASP A 23 -11.70 5.84 -1.01
CA ASP A 23 -11.45 7.19 -0.52
C ASP A 23 -9.99 7.26 -0.02
N LYS A 24 -9.22 8.19 -0.58
CA LYS A 24 -7.81 8.43 -0.24
C LYS A 24 -7.67 9.79 0.41
N TRP A 25 -6.98 9.84 1.55
CA TRP A 25 -6.56 11.08 2.20
C TRP A 25 -5.03 11.06 2.32
N ASP A 26 -4.37 12.11 1.85
CA ASP A 26 -2.90 12.18 1.78
C ASP A 26 -2.40 13.49 2.40
N SER A 27 -1.42 13.40 3.29
CA SER A 27 -0.74 14.55 3.90
C SER A 27 0.67 14.79 3.36
N GLY A 28 1.11 14.02 2.37
CA GLY A 28 2.44 14.06 1.77
C GLY A 28 3.32 12.89 2.21
N ASP A 29 3.40 12.64 3.52
CA ASP A 29 4.16 11.54 4.12
C ASP A 29 3.25 10.44 4.71
N LYS A 30 1.99 10.75 5.02
CA LYS A 30 1.01 9.82 5.58
C LYS A 30 -0.22 9.75 4.70
N MET A 31 -0.79 8.55 4.64
CA MET A 31 -1.88 8.23 3.75
C MET A 31 -2.92 7.38 4.47
N ILE A 32 -4.19 7.67 4.23
CA ILE A 32 -5.32 6.87 4.68
C ILE A 32 -6.05 6.37 3.45
N GLU A 33 -6.40 5.09 3.44
CA GLU A 33 -7.21 4.48 2.40
C GLU A 33 -8.41 3.79 3.05
N ARG A 34 -9.61 4.26 2.70
CA ARG A 34 -10.85 3.60 3.09
C ARG A 34 -11.41 2.84 1.90
N TRP A 35 -11.56 1.54 2.09
CA TRP A 35 -12.12 0.64 1.11
C TRP A 35 -13.64 0.64 1.13
N PRO A 36 -14.29 0.14 0.07
CA PRO A 36 -15.76 0.13 -0.05
C PRO A 36 -16.49 -0.59 1.09
N ASP A 37 -15.85 -1.56 1.72
CA ASP A 37 -16.37 -2.32 2.85
C ASP A 37 -16.24 -1.58 4.20
N GLY A 38 -15.65 -0.38 4.19
CA GLY A 38 -15.40 0.44 5.37
C GLY A 38 -14.06 0.16 6.04
N THR A 39 -13.26 -0.80 5.54
CA THR A 39 -11.93 -1.07 6.10
C THR A 39 -10.99 0.10 5.84
N GLU A 40 -10.31 0.57 6.88
CA GLU A 40 -9.32 1.64 6.81
C GLU A 40 -7.91 1.11 6.97
N PHE A 41 -7.02 1.57 6.10
CA PHE A 41 -5.59 1.36 6.21
C PHE A 41 -4.88 2.70 6.37
N HIS A 42 -3.95 2.74 7.30
CA HIS A 42 -3.20 3.94 7.65
C HIS A 42 -1.73 3.65 7.35
N TRP A 43 -1.11 4.50 6.54
CA TRP A 43 0.20 4.25 5.98
C TRP A 43 1.12 5.44 6.18
N LEU A 44 2.39 5.16 6.46
CA LEU A 44 3.52 6.04 6.30
C LEU A 44 4.18 5.72 4.97
N LEU A 45 4.32 6.71 4.10
CA LEU A 45 5.09 6.60 2.87
C LEU A 45 6.58 6.72 3.22
N VAL A 46 7.25 5.58 3.28
CA VAL A 46 8.67 5.50 3.61
C VAL A 46 9.53 5.84 2.39
N HIS A 47 9.11 5.37 1.22
CA HIS A 47 9.84 5.58 -0.02
C HIS A 47 8.88 5.59 -1.22
N MET A 48 9.21 6.42 -2.20
CA MET A 48 8.54 6.47 -3.50
C MET A 48 9.59 6.72 -4.59
N GLU A 49 9.55 5.91 -5.63
CA GLU A 49 10.39 6.06 -6.83
C GLU A 49 9.53 5.99 -8.08
N VAL A 50 9.77 6.90 -9.04
CA VAL A 50 9.15 6.88 -10.36
C VAL A 50 10.21 6.44 -11.37
N LEU A 51 10.02 5.27 -11.96
CA LEU A 51 10.94 4.67 -12.91
C LEU A 51 10.77 5.27 -14.32
N GLU A 52 11.78 5.12 -15.17
CA GLU A 52 11.83 5.72 -16.53
C GLU A 52 10.67 5.30 -17.45
N ASN A 53 10.02 4.16 -17.17
CA ASN A 53 8.87 3.64 -17.91
C ASN A 53 7.51 4.09 -17.34
N GLY A 54 7.51 5.03 -16.39
CA GLY A 54 6.31 5.51 -15.72
C GLY A 54 5.77 4.59 -14.63
N ILE A 55 6.44 3.46 -14.33
CA ILE A 55 6.09 2.65 -13.15
C ILE A 55 6.43 3.43 -11.89
N VAL A 56 5.54 3.37 -10.91
CA VAL A 56 5.80 3.92 -9.56
C VAL A 56 5.99 2.77 -8.58
N GLU A 57 7.04 2.83 -7.79
CA GLU A 57 7.30 1.91 -6.68
C GLU A 57 7.18 2.65 -5.35
N GLU A 58 6.44 2.07 -4.41
CA GLU A 58 6.23 2.64 -3.07
C GLU A 58 6.55 1.62 -1.99
N ILE A 59 7.10 2.10 -0.89
CA ILE A 59 7.26 1.35 0.36
C ILE A 59 6.41 2.03 1.43
N LEU A 60 5.46 1.27 1.97
CA LEU A 60 4.51 1.73 2.98
C LEU A 60 4.71 0.99 4.30
N GLU A 61 4.70 1.74 5.40
CA GLU A 61 4.65 1.19 6.74
C GLU A 61 3.30 1.44 7.39
N PRO A 62 2.71 0.46 8.10
CA PRO A 62 1.41 0.64 8.71
C PRO A 62 1.56 1.57 9.90
N LEU A 63 0.66 2.55 9.98
CA LEU A 63 0.53 3.46 11.10
C LEU A 63 -0.55 2.97 12.06
N GLU A 64 -0.36 3.29 13.33
CA GLU A 64 -1.45 3.22 14.29
C GLU A 64 -2.44 4.35 14.02
N GLN A 65 -3.73 4.10 14.24
CA GLN A 65 -4.79 5.06 13.91
C GLN A 65 -4.62 6.42 14.60
N TRP A 66 -4.00 6.50 15.78
CA TRP A 66 -3.75 7.76 16.48
C TRP A 66 -2.60 8.58 15.87
N ASP A 67 -1.74 7.98 15.05
CA ASP A 67 -0.65 8.66 14.35
C ASP A 67 -1.05 9.17 12.95
N THR A 68 -2.34 9.04 12.62
CA THR A 68 -2.95 9.58 11.40
C THR A 68 -2.80 11.10 11.33
N PRO A 69 -2.56 11.69 10.15
CA PRO A 69 -2.37 13.13 10.03
C PRO A 69 -3.60 13.93 10.49
N LYS A 70 -3.36 15.00 11.25
CA LYS A 70 -4.41 15.90 11.74
C LYS A 70 -4.99 16.83 10.65
N GLY A 71 -4.35 16.89 9.49
CA GLY A 71 -4.74 17.69 8.35
C GLY A 71 -4.45 16.95 7.06
N VAL A 72 -5.32 17.14 6.06
CA VAL A 72 -5.22 16.44 4.78
C VAL A 72 -4.86 17.45 3.70
N VAL A 73 -3.81 17.17 2.94
CA VAL A 73 -3.37 18.02 1.81
C VAL A 73 -4.22 17.71 0.59
N TRP A 74 -4.57 16.44 0.39
CA TRP A 74 -5.30 15.97 -0.77
C TRP A 74 -6.32 14.90 -0.40
N THR A 75 -7.53 15.03 -0.93
CA THR A 75 -8.59 14.02 -0.82
C THR A 75 -9.06 13.62 -2.20
N GLU A 76 -9.16 12.31 -2.44
CA GLU A 76 -9.59 11.80 -3.73
C GLU A 76 -10.51 10.60 -3.55
N ARG A 77 -11.48 10.49 -4.46
CA ARG A 77 -12.35 9.31 -4.56
C ARG A 77 -12.07 8.61 -5.87
N ILE A 78 -11.39 7.46 -5.79
CA ILE A 78 -10.84 6.76 -6.95
C ILE A 78 -11.72 5.54 -7.24
N PRO A 79 -12.30 5.41 -8.45
CA PRO A 79 -13.09 4.23 -8.78
C PRO A 79 -12.20 3.00 -8.89
N LEU A 80 -12.66 1.89 -8.31
CA LEU A 80 -12.03 0.58 -8.44
C LEU A 80 -12.61 -0.14 -9.65
N LEU A 81 -11.75 -0.54 -10.57
CA LEU A 81 -12.14 -1.28 -11.76
C LEU A 81 -12.27 -2.78 -11.47
N LYS A 82 -11.29 -3.35 -10.75
CA LYS A 82 -11.23 -4.75 -10.31
C LYS A 82 -10.26 -4.87 -9.13
N GLY A 83 -10.51 -5.75 -8.16
CA GLY A 83 -9.49 -6.09 -7.18
C GLY A 83 -9.97 -6.61 -5.83
N ILE A 84 -9.00 -7.09 -5.07
CA ILE A 84 -9.08 -7.36 -3.63
C ILE A 84 -7.91 -6.62 -2.96
N PHE A 85 -7.86 -6.54 -1.63
CA PHE A 85 -6.87 -5.75 -0.87
C PHE A 85 -5.40 -5.84 -1.31
N THR A 86 -4.99 -6.94 -1.95
CA THR A 86 -3.60 -7.17 -2.38
C THR A 86 -3.30 -6.81 -3.83
N ASN A 87 -4.31 -6.74 -4.70
CA ASN A 87 -4.11 -6.40 -6.11
C ASN A 87 -5.39 -5.77 -6.63
N TYR A 88 -5.28 -4.54 -7.11
CA TYR A 88 -6.44 -3.79 -7.57
C TYR A 88 -6.08 -2.85 -8.74
N GLU A 89 -7.11 -2.45 -9.47
CA GLU A 89 -7.01 -1.63 -10.68
C GLU A 89 -7.82 -0.35 -10.47
N ILE A 90 -7.22 0.79 -10.82
CA ILE A 90 -7.83 2.12 -10.87
C ILE A 90 -7.69 2.67 -12.30
N PRO A 91 -8.36 3.78 -12.69
CA PRO A 91 -8.22 4.32 -14.03
C PRO A 91 -6.76 4.56 -14.43
N GLY A 92 -6.31 3.84 -15.47
CA GLY A 92 -4.95 3.94 -16.01
C GLY A 92 -3.88 3.12 -15.29
N TRP A 93 -4.17 2.49 -14.15
CA TRP A 93 -3.16 1.80 -13.34
C TRP A 93 -3.63 0.47 -12.75
N ARG A 94 -2.72 -0.51 -12.74
CA ARG A 94 -2.78 -1.71 -11.91
C ARG A 94 -1.82 -1.53 -10.74
N ILE A 95 -2.31 -1.76 -9.54
CA ILE A 95 -1.52 -1.67 -8.32
C ILE A 95 -1.35 -3.09 -7.77
N VAL A 96 -0.09 -3.54 -7.77
CA VAL A 96 0.31 -4.83 -7.18
C VAL A 96 0.87 -4.56 -5.79
N GLN A 97 0.26 -5.14 -4.77
CA GLN A 97 0.66 -4.97 -3.38
C GLN A 97 1.24 -6.28 -2.84
N GLU A 98 2.52 -6.26 -2.48
CA GLU A 98 3.25 -7.40 -1.94
C GLU A 98 3.64 -7.14 -0.48
N MET A 99 3.44 -8.15 0.35
CA MET A 99 4.06 -8.18 1.67
C MET A 99 5.48 -8.71 1.48
N PRO A 100 6.52 -8.11 2.10
CA PRO A 100 7.84 -8.72 2.09
C PRO A 100 7.72 -10.14 2.64
N PRO A 101 8.44 -11.12 2.06
CA PRO A 101 8.50 -12.44 2.64
C PRO A 101 8.94 -12.28 4.09
N THR A 102 8.11 -12.75 5.03
CA THR A 102 8.46 -12.78 6.45
C THR A 102 9.83 -13.43 6.54
N ALA A 103 10.87 -12.66 6.87
CA ALA A 103 12.20 -13.22 7.06
C ALA A 103 12.05 -14.37 8.04
N THR A 104 12.25 -15.59 7.56
CA THR A 104 12.08 -16.80 8.36
C THR A 104 12.94 -16.60 9.58
N ALA A 105 12.31 -16.44 10.74
CA ALA A 105 12.99 -16.29 12.00
C ALA A 105 13.96 -17.46 12.10
N THR A 106 15.23 -17.20 11.83
CA THR A 106 16.26 -18.21 11.94
C THR A 106 16.41 -18.42 13.43
N ASN A 107 15.66 -19.41 13.95
CA ASN A 107 15.88 -20.02 15.24
C ASN A 107 17.30 -20.59 15.24
N ARG A 108 18.30 -19.73 15.44
CA ARG A 108 19.62 -20.17 15.85
C ARG A 108 19.46 -20.67 17.28
N PRO A 109 19.70 -21.97 17.56
CA PRO A 109 19.71 -22.42 18.93
C PRO A 109 20.81 -21.67 19.67
N ARG A 110 20.44 -20.98 20.76
CA ARG A 110 21.40 -20.47 21.75
C ARG A 110 22.23 -21.66 22.23
N LYS A 111 23.48 -21.75 21.77
CA LYS A 111 24.47 -22.62 22.41
C LYS A 111 24.66 -22.12 23.83
N HIS A 112 24.02 -22.78 24.79
CA HIS A 112 24.38 -22.68 26.19
C HIS A 112 25.81 -23.21 26.32
N HIS A 113 26.78 -22.32 26.42
CA HIS A 113 28.11 -22.67 26.85
C HIS A 113 28.04 -22.93 28.37
N LYS A 114 28.08 -24.21 28.76
CA LYS A 114 28.28 -24.59 30.15
C LYS A 114 29.72 -24.24 30.53
N SER A 115 29.87 -23.31 31.47
CA SER A 115 31.12 -23.15 32.22
C SER A 115 31.49 -24.48 32.90
N LYS A 116 32.78 -24.81 32.85
CA LYS A 116 33.46 -25.68 33.81
C LYS A 116 34.50 -24.85 34.53
#